data_AF-A0A5J4RCR5-F1
#
_entry.id   AF-A0A5J4RCR5-F1
#
_cell.length_a   1.000
_cell.length_b   1.000
_cell.length_c   1.000
_cell.angle_alpha   90.00
_cell.angle_beta   90.00
_cell.angle_gamma   90.00
#
_symmetry.space_group_name_H-M   'P 1'
#
loop_
_entity.id
_entity.type
_entity.pdbx_description
1 polymer ?
#
loop_
_entity_poly.entity_id
_entity_poly.type
_entity_poly.pdbx_seq_one_letter_code
_entity_poly.pdbx_strand_id
1 'polypeptide(L)'
;ILQIIRWACDESGLDFIDETSVRGAIELIAYFRKTAQRVQGIIHESYSLEGMPTDNIKLYRALPDDFETAEGIEVAATFGMSPDSFKRFLKDNKERLFENYKHGKYRKIILL
;
A
#
# COMPACT_ATOMS: atom_id res chain seq x y z
N ILE A 1 -24.57 13.11 14.00
CA ILE A 1 -24.98 12.76 12.61
C ILE A 1 -25.70 11.42 12.58
N LEU A 2 -25.08 10.29 12.95
CA LEU A 2 -25.74 8.97 12.89
C LEU A 2 -27.05 8.88 13.69
N GLN A 3 -27.11 9.42 14.91
CA GLN A 3 -28.37 9.50 15.68
C GLN A 3 -29.48 10.24 14.92
N ILE A 4 -29.14 11.32 14.24
CA ILE A 4 -30.11 12.15 13.50
C ILE A 4 -30.60 11.40 12.25
N ILE A 5 -29.70 10.69 11.55
CA ILE A 5 -30.06 9.86 10.40
C ILE A 5 -31.00 8.74 10.83
N ARG A 6 -30.66 8.02 11.90
CA ARG A 6 -31.50 6.95 12.45
C ARG A 6 -32.85 7.46 12.92
N TRP A 7 -32.90 8.61 13.59
CA TRP A 7 -34.17 9.24 13.95
C TRP A 7 -35.00 9.61 12.73
N ALA A 8 -34.40 10.19 11.68
CA ALA A 8 -35.10 10.52 10.45
C ALA A 8 -35.67 9.26 9.74
N CYS A 9 -35.10 8.09 10.00
CA CYS A 9 -35.56 6.79 9.53
C CYS A 9 -36.47 6.05 10.53
N ASP A 10 -36.89 6.69 11.62
CA ASP A 10 -37.70 6.10 12.70
C ASP A 10 -37.02 4.92 13.44
N GLU A 11 -35.67 4.89 13.43
CA GLU A 11 -34.83 3.86 14.03
C GLU A 11 -34.26 4.26 15.41
N SER A 12 -34.51 5.49 15.86
CA SER A 12 -34.06 6.01 17.17
C SER A 12 -34.81 7.28 17.60
N GLY A 13 -34.74 7.63 18.89
CA GLY A 13 -35.17 8.94 19.40
C GLY A 13 -34.16 10.07 19.14
N LEU A 14 -34.49 11.29 19.55
CA LEU A 14 -33.64 12.48 19.41
C LEU A 14 -33.20 13.09 20.74
N ASP A 15 -33.72 12.58 21.87
CA ASP A 15 -33.49 13.16 23.20
C ASP A 15 -32.05 12.92 23.70
N PHE A 16 -31.45 11.80 23.32
CA PHE A 16 -30.08 11.43 23.65
C PHE A 16 -29.45 10.61 22.54
N ILE A 17 -28.11 10.56 22.52
CA ILE A 17 -27.36 9.68 21.64
C ILE A 17 -27.34 8.29 22.27
N ASP A 18 -27.87 7.29 21.56
CA ASP A 18 -27.89 5.92 22.04
C ASP A 18 -26.59 5.16 21.73
N GLU A 19 -26.44 3.99 22.35
CA GLU A 19 -25.26 3.14 22.19
C GLU A 19 -25.03 2.72 20.73
N THR A 20 -26.09 2.38 20.01
CA THR A 20 -26.02 1.94 18.61
C THR A 20 -25.42 3.02 17.71
N SER A 21 -25.81 4.29 17.91
CA SER A 21 -25.23 5.43 17.19
C SER A 21 -23.76 5.66 17.53
N VAL A 22 -23.36 5.46 18.78
CA VAL A 22 -21.95 5.57 19.19
C VAL A 22 -21.11 4.46 18.56
N ARG A 23 -21.58 3.21 18.62
CA ARG A 23 -20.89 2.06 18.00
C ARG A 23 -20.77 2.23 16.50
N GLY A 24 -21.85 2.62 15.83
CA GLY A 24 -21.83 2.92 14.40
C GLY A 24 -20.85 4.04 14.03
N ALA A 25 -20.70 5.06 14.89
CA ALA A 25 -19.72 6.13 14.65
C ALA A 25 -18.27 5.62 14.76
N ILE A 26 -17.98 4.77 15.74
CA ILE A 26 -16.67 4.13 15.90
C ILE A 26 -16.35 3.28 14.67
N GLU A 27 -17.29 2.44 14.23
CA GLU A 27 -17.12 1.59 13.05
C GLU A 27 -16.93 2.42 11.77
N LEU A 28 -17.71 3.49 11.60
CA LEU A 28 -17.61 4.38 10.45
C LEU A 28 -16.24 5.06 10.39
N ILE A 29 -15.72 5.55 11.52
CA ILE A 29 -14.37 6.14 11.60
C ILE A 29 -13.31 5.07 11.29
N ALA A 30 -13.45 3.86 11.84
CA ALA A 30 -12.52 2.77 11.55
C ALA A 30 -12.51 2.41 10.05
N TYR A 31 -13.69 2.33 9.43
CA TYR A 31 -13.84 2.09 8.00
C TYR A 31 -13.13 3.17 7.17
N PHE A 32 -13.39 4.45 7.45
CA PHE A 32 -12.75 5.54 6.70
C PHE A 32 -11.24 5.58 6.91
N ARG A 33 -10.73 5.31 8.11
CA ARG A 33 -9.28 5.22 8.35
C ARG A 33 -8.65 4.11 7.52
N LYS A 34 -9.24 2.91 7.53
CA LYS A 34 -8.77 1.77 6.72
C LYS A 34 -8.84 2.07 5.23
N THR A 35 -9.90 2.75 4.79
CA THR A 35 -10.10 3.12 3.39
C THR A 35 -9.09 4.18 2.95
N ALA A 36 -8.86 5.21 3.76
CA ALA A 36 -7.88 6.26 3.50
C ALA A 36 -6.47 5.68 3.34
N GLN A 37 -6.05 4.81 4.26
CA GLN A 37 -4.76 4.11 4.18
C GLN A 37 -4.64 3.28 2.89
N ARG A 38 -5.70 2.55 2.52
CA ARG A 38 -5.70 1.77 1.28
C ARG A 38 -5.58 2.68 0.05
N VAL A 39 -6.33 3.78 -0.01
CA VAL A 39 -6.28 4.74 -1.12
C VAL A 39 -4.91 5.40 -1.20
N GLN A 40 -4.33 5.80 -0.07
CA GLN A 40 -2.98 6.35 0.00
C GLN A 40 -1.94 5.37 -0.55
N GLY A 41 -2.02 4.10 -0.17
CA GLY A 41 -1.14 3.06 -0.72
C GLY A 41 -1.27 2.89 -2.24
N ILE A 42 -2.50 2.89 -2.76
CA ILE A 42 -2.75 2.79 -4.22
C ILE A 42 -2.19 4.00 -4.96
N ILE A 43 -2.46 5.22 -4.47
CA ILE A 43 -1.98 6.46 -5.09
C ILE A 43 -0.45 6.46 -5.08
N HIS A 44 0.15 6.13 -3.95
CA HIS A 44 1.60 6.10 -3.81
C HIS A 44 2.26 5.08 -4.75
N GLU A 45 1.72 3.85 -4.84
CA GLU A 45 2.21 2.86 -5.80
C GLU A 45 2.05 3.40 -7.23
N SER A 46 0.89 3.96 -7.57
CA SER A 46 0.64 4.46 -8.94
C SER A 46 1.62 5.57 -9.35
N TYR A 47 1.88 6.53 -8.46
CA TYR A 47 2.86 7.60 -8.69
C TYR A 47 4.29 7.05 -8.74
N SER A 48 4.63 6.13 -7.83
CA SER A 48 5.95 5.50 -7.78
C SER A 48 6.21 4.55 -8.96
N LEU A 49 5.20 4.14 -9.71
CA LEU A 49 5.38 3.30 -10.90
C LEU A 49 5.09 4.06 -12.20
N GLU A 50 4.74 5.34 -12.12
CA GLU A 50 4.42 6.18 -13.27
C GLU A 50 5.63 6.28 -14.22
N GLY A 51 5.38 6.11 -15.53
CA GLY A 51 6.42 6.15 -16.57
C GLY A 51 7.37 4.97 -16.59
N MET A 52 7.23 3.99 -15.68
CA MET A 52 8.10 2.81 -15.65
C MET A 52 7.66 1.78 -16.71
N PRO A 53 8.59 1.12 -17.41
CA PRO A 53 8.24 0.07 -18.37
C PRO A 53 7.41 -1.05 -17.75
N THR A 54 6.43 -1.59 -18.50
CA THR A 54 5.50 -2.61 -18.01
C THR A 54 6.19 -3.83 -17.40
N ASP A 55 7.31 -4.29 -17.97
CA ASP A 55 8.02 -5.45 -17.45
C ASP A 55 8.75 -5.14 -16.13
N ASN A 56 9.25 -3.91 -15.96
CA ASN A 56 9.80 -3.46 -14.67
C ASN A 56 8.71 -3.35 -13.60
N ILE A 57 7.47 -2.98 -13.98
CA ILE A 57 6.32 -2.93 -13.05
C ILE A 57 5.98 -4.34 -12.57
N LYS A 58 5.92 -5.30 -13.50
CA LYS A 58 5.65 -6.71 -13.15
C LYS A 58 6.76 -7.27 -12.25
N LEU A 59 8.02 -6.98 -12.56
CA LEU A 59 9.15 -7.37 -11.73
C LEU A 59 9.04 -6.78 -10.31
N TYR A 60 8.79 -5.47 -10.19
CA TYR A 60 8.62 -4.81 -8.89
C TYR A 60 7.51 -5.48 -8.05
N ARG A 61 6.38 -5.81 -8.67
CA ARG A 61 5.26 -6.50 -7.99
C ARG A 61 5.59 -7.93 -7.59
N ALA A 62 6.43 -8.63 -8.36
CA ALA A 62 6.84 -10.00 -8.10
C ALA A 62 7.93 -10.12 -7.02
N LEU A 63 8.72 -9.07 -6.79
CA LEU A 63 9.70 -9.06 -5.71
C LEU A 63 9.00 -9.19 -4.34
N PRO A 64 9.58 -9.89 -3.36
CA PRO A 64 9.13 -9.80 -1.98
C PRO A 64 9.26 -8.38 -1.44
N ASP A 65 8.53 -8.06 -0.38
CA ASP A 65 8.65 -6.75 0.26
C ASP A 65 10.01 -6.57 0.94
N ASP A 66 10.63 -7.65 1.44
CA ASP A 66 11.99 -7.71 1.98
C ASP A 66 12.72 -8.89 1.34
N PHE A 67 13.89 -8.65 0.73
CA PHE A 67 14.60 -9.65 -0.07
C PHE A 67 16.12 -9.43 -0.08
N GLU A 68 16.86 -10.51 -0.32
CA GLU A 68 18.30 -10.44 -0.62
C GLU A 68 18.53 -10.26 -2.13
N THR A 69 19.66 -9.65 -2.51
CA THR A 69 20.02 -9.47 -3.92
C THR A 69 20.00 -10.78 -4.71
N ALA A 70 20.39 -11.90 -4.08
CA ALA A 70 20.37 -13.21 -4.71
C ALA A 70 18.94 -13.66 -5.07
N GLU A 71 18.00 -13.55 -4.12
CA GLU A 71 16.58 -13.86 -4.33
C GLU A 71 15.98 -12.94 -5.40
N GLY A 72 16.30 -11.65 -5.36
CA GLY A 72 15.84 -10.70 -6.38
C GLY A 72 16.35 -11.03 -7.78
N ILE A 73 17.59 -11.53 -7.91
CA ILE A 73 18.15 -11.99 -9.19
C ILE A 73 17.38 -13.20 -9.73
N GLU A 74 17.01 -14.14 -8.87
CA GLU A 74 16.21 -15.31 -9.27
C GLU A 74 14.84 -14.89 -9.80
N VAL A 75 14.16 -13.97 -9.11
CA VAL A 75 12.89 -13.39 -9.59
C VAL A 75 13.10 -12.68 -10.92
N ALA A 76 14.11 -11.82 -11.03
CA ALA A 76 14.42 -11.05 -12.24
C ALA A 76 14.71 -11.93 -13.47
N ALA A 77 15.33 -13.11 -13.26
CA ALA A 77 15.58 -14.08 -14.33
C ALA A 77 14.27 -14.61 -14.94
N THR A 78 13.19 -14.76 -14.15
CA THR A 78 11.87 -15.15 -14.67
C THR A 78 11.25 -14.11 -15.62
N PHE A 79 11.74 -12.87 -15.57
CA PHE A 79 11.37 -11.77 -16.48
C PHE A 79 12.43 -11.51 -17.56
N GLY A 80 13.42 -12.38 -17.71
CA GLY A 80 14.50 -12.24 -18.71
C GLY A 80 15.52 -11.13 -18.41
N MET A 81 15.56 -10.63 -17.17
CA MET A 81 16.51 -9.58 -16.76
C MET A 81 17.80 -10.19 -16.23
N SER A 82 18.95 -9.74 -16.74
CA SER A 82 20.26 -10.22 -16.28
C SER A 82 20.59 -9.72 -14.87
N PRO A 83 21.50 -10.40 -14.13
CA PRO A 83 21.89 -9.98 -12.79
C PRO A 83 22.42 -8.54 -12.72
N ASP A 84 23.20 -8.09 -13.71
CA ASP A 84 23.76 -6.74 -13.74
C ASP A 84 22.68 -5.69 -14.05
N SER A 85 21.76 -5.99 -14.97
CA SER A 85 20.59 -5.15 -15.23
C SER A 85 19.70 -5.04 -13.99
N PHE A 86 19.52 -6.13 -13.23
CA PHE A 86 18.75 -6.11 -11.99
C PHE A 86 19.42 -5.26 -10.90
N LYS A 87 20.74 -5.42 -10.69
CA LYS A 87 21.49 -4.56 -9.76
C LYS A 87 21.40 -3.08 -10.15
N ARG A 88 21.43 -2.79 -11.46
CA ARG A 88 21.20 -1.44 -11.97
C ARG A 88 19.77 -0.97 -11.71
N PHE A 89 18.76 -1.80 -11.94
CA PHE A 89 17.36 -1.49 -11.62
C PHE A 89 17.17 -1.14 -10.13
N LEU A 90 17.78 -1.90 -9.22
CA LEU A 90 17.77 -1.59 -7.78
C LEU A 90 18.45 -0.26 -7.48
N LYS A 91 19.58 0.03 -8.12
CA LYS A 91 20.33 1.29 -7.94
C LYS A 91 19.57 2.50 -8.47
N ASP A 92 19.02 2.39 -9.67
CA ASP A 92 18.30 3.46 -10.37
C ASP A 92 16.97 3.80 -9.67
N ASN A 93 16.43 2.87 -8.89
CA ASN A 93 15.19 3.04 -8.11
C ASN A 93 15.42 3.05 -6.59
N LYS A 94 16.67 3.22 -6.15
CA LYS A 94 17.01 3.39 -4.74
C LYS A 94 16.32 4.64 -4.20
N GLU A 95 15.86 4.61 -2.94
CA GLU A 95 15.14 5.70 -2.24
C GLU A 95 13.75 6.03 -2.81
N ARG A 96 13.43 5.59 -4.02
CA ARG A 96 12.11 5.76 -4.66
C ARG A 96 11.23 4.53 -4.51
N LEU A 97 11.78 3.35 -4.82
CA LEU A 97 11.09 2.05 -4.71
C LEU A 97 11.72 1.14 -3.67
N PHE A 98 13.03 1.29 -3.42
CA PHE A 98 13.79 0.37 -2.58
C PHE A 98 14.67 1.10 -1.58
N GLU A 99 14.66 0.59 -0.35
CA GLU A 99 15.65 0.89 0.68
C GLU A 99 16.69 -0.24 0.72
N ASN A 100 17.98 0.10 0.68
CA ASN A 100 19.06 -0.83 0.97
C ASN A 100 19.49 -0.64 2.42
N TYR A 101 18.84 -1.35 3.33
CA TYR A 101 19.01 -1.19 4.78
C TYR A 101 20.24 -1.95 5.32
N LYS A 102 20.77 -2.91 4.55
CA LYS A 102 22.00 -3.65 4.84
C LYS A 102 22.61 -4.15 3.53
N HIS A 103 23.94 -4.26 3.45
CA HIS A 103 24.61 -4.75 2.24
C HIS A 103 23.95 -6.02 1.69
N GLY A 104 23.42 -5.92 0.47
CA GLY A 104 22.75 -7.00 -0.24
C GLY A 104 21.32 -7.31 0.21
N LYS A 105 20.74 -6.53 1.13
CA LYS A 105 19.36 -6.65 1.60
C LYS A 105 18.56 -5.39 1.27
N TYR A 106 17.41 -5.61 0.65
CA TYR A 106 16.54 -4.57 0.17
C TYR A 106 15.14 -4.73 0.73
N ARG A 107 14.45 -3.62 0.95
CA ARG A 107 13.02 -3.59 1.24
C ARG A 107 12.31 -2.63 0.30
N LYS A 108 11.09 -2.95 -0.11
CA LYS A 108 10.23 -2.01 -0.83
C LYS A 108 9.84 -0.84 0.07
N ILE A 109 9.88 0.36 -0.49
CA ILE A 109 9.38 1.55 0.19
C ILE A 109 7.86 1.57 0.03
N ILE A 110 7.17 1.16 1.09
CA ILE A 110 5.72 1.25 1.20
C ILE A 110 5.43 2.47 2.06
N LEU A 111 5.06 3.60 1.44
CA LEU A 111 4.56 4.74 2.19
C LEU A 111 3.12 4.43 2.63
N LEU A 112 2.91 4.40 3.96
CA LEU A 112 1.61 4.28 4.61
C LEU A 112 0.96 5.65 4.83
#